data_AF-A0A6I0JNQ5-F1
#
_entry.id   AF-A0A6I0JNQ5-F1
#
_cell.length_a   1.000
_cell.length_b   1.000
_cell.length_c   1.000
_cell.angle_alpha   90.00
_cell.angle_beta   90.00
_cell.angle_gamma   90.00
#
_symmetry.space_group_name_H-M   'P 1'
#
loop_
_entity.id
_entity.type
_entity.pdbx_description
1 polymer ?
#
loop_
_entity_poly.entity_id
_entity_poly.type
_entity_poly.pdbx_seq_one_letter_code
_entity_poly.pdbx_strand_id
1 'polypeptide(L)'
;VHKTGSTTTTTDYCGNVVYENGVQKLLLTDEGYVTLSDGKYHYYLKDHQGNNRVVINQSGTVEEANHYYPFGGVFASSGNVQPYKYNGKEYDGKKGLNWYDYGARHYDAALGRFTTNDRFSEKYHSLSPYQYGANNPVNTIDINGDSLLIVTPAAIEAIYNGLQDGSNIKMQFNNGILDPTSIAKQANSSNDFFLKDLFEIANSEKMVELSLSDKNTYKMNGKTVEETFGTPYDDDDSEIPAHQKEEYSKAGVPFGKHIQGNLGQTLVPDKRLASGKSSTNSHVQVIINKNGTLNHRTVGIAHEFGHVILYLRNVPFSHGQPGVNNFIYNKRADVMSKRLGYDY
;
A
#
# COMPACT_ATOMS: atom_id res chain seq x y z
N VAL A 1 21.53 10.74 12.44
CA VAL A 1 22.75 11.33 13.04
C VAL A 1 22.55 12.83 13.18
N HIS A 2 22.60 13.35 14.41
CA HIS A 2 22.55 14.78 14.71
C HIS A 2 23.95 15.29 15.05
N LYS A 3 24.44 16.29 14.32
CA LYS A 3 25.73 16.95 14.59
C LYS A 3 25.51 18.39 15.01
N THR A 4 25.92 18.75 16.22
CA THR A 4 25.83 20.10 16.80
C THR A 4 27.21 20.54 17.28
N GLY A 5 27.85 21.45 16.54
CA GLY A 5 29.25 21.79 16.76
C GLY A 5 30.15 20.55 16.58
N SER A 6 30.94 20.24 17.61
CA SER A 6 31.77 19.03 17.69
C SER A 6 31.04 17.79 18.19
N THR A 7 29.85 17.94 18.78
CA THR A 7 29.09 16.83 19.36
C THR A 7 28.27 16.13 18.29
N THR A 8 28.41 14.80 18.21
CA THR A 8 27.61 13.95 17.33
C THR A 8 26.78 13.00 18.18
N THR A 9 25.47 13.01 17.98
CA THR A 9 24.53 12.04 18.58
C THR A 9 23.97 11.17 17.47
N THR A 10 24.11 9.87 17.60
CA THR A 10 23.49 8.90 16.69
C THR A 10 22.32 8.25 17.40
N THR A 11 21.15 8.26 16.77
CA THR A 11 19.96 7.55 17.24
C THR A 11 19.61 6.49 16.21
N ASP A 12 19.55 5.24 16.64
CA ASP A 12 19.21 4.10 15.80
C ASP A 12 17.90 3.46 16.29
N TYR A 13 16.96 3.24 15.37
CA TYR A 13 15.66 2.64 15.64
C TYR A 13 15.65 1.20 15.14
N CYS A 14 15.65 0.23 16.05
CA CYS A 14 15.68 -1.19 15.72
C CYS A 14 14.40 -1.86 16.22
N GLY A 15 13.36 -1.83 15.39
CA GLY A 15 12.01 -2.24 15.79
C GLY A 15 11.47 -1.32 16.87
N ASN A 16 11.17 -1.86 18.04
CA ASN A 16 10.70 -1.10 19.20
C ASN A 16 11.82 -0.64 20.15
N VAL A 17 13.08 -0.97 19.88
CA VAL A 17 14.22 -0.53 20.72
C VAL A 17 14.90 0.69 20.09
N VAL A 18 15.07 1.74 20.88
CA VAL A 18 15.78 2.96 20.51
C VAL A 18 17.17 2.96 21.15
N TYR A 19 18.19 3.13 20.32
CA TYR A 19 19.58 3.24 20.73
C TYR A 19 20.04 4.69 20.61
N GLU A 20 20.85 5.15 21.56
CA GLU A 20 21.56 6.43 21.47
C GLU A 20 23.06 6.17 21.64
N ASN A 21 23.85 6.54 20.64
CA ASN A 21 25.30 6.28 20.58
C ASN A 21 25.66 4.81 20.83
N GLY A 22 24.86 3.88 20.29
CA GLY A 22 25.03 2.44 20.44
C GLY A 22 24.53 1.84 21.77
N VAL A 23 23.99 2.65 22.67
CA VAL A 23 23.44 2.19 23.97
C VAL A 23 21.92 2.11 23.91
N GLN A 24 21.35 1.01 24.39
CA GLN A 24 19.90 0.83 24.52
C GLN A 24 19.32 1.86 25.49
N LYS A 25 18.38 2.68 25.02
CA LYS A 25 17.80 3.78 25.81
C LYS A 25 16.34 3.52 26.14
N LEU A 26 15.52 3.23 25.14
CA LEU A 26 14.07 3.04 25.31
C LEU A 26 13.62 1.75 24.63
N LEU A 27 12.66 1.08 25.26
CA LEU A 27 11.80 0.08 24.62
C LEU A 27 10.41 0.68 24.49
N LEU A 28 9.96 0.93 23.26
CA LEU A 28 8.64 1.48 22.96
C LEU A 28 7.56 0.41 23.12
N THR A 29 6.41 0.84 23.62
CA THR A 29 5.21 0.01 23.80
C THR A 29 3.99 0.77 23.30
N ASP A 30 2.86 0.08 23.09
CA ASP A 30 1.64 0.72 22.60
C ASP A 30 1.13 1.83 23.57
N GLU A 31 1.35 1.63 24.86
CA GLU A 31 0.86 2.50 25.94
C GLU A 31 1.90 3.48 26.49
N GLY A 32 3.15 3.45 26.01
CA GLY A 32 4.24 4.09 26.74
C GLY A 32 5.63 3.63 26.31
N TYR A 33 6.57 3.64 27.25
CA TYR A 33 7.91 3.12 27.03
C TYR A 33 8.55 2.61 28.33
N VAL A 34 9.58 1.80 28.19
CA VAL A 34 10.45 1.37 29.29
C VAL A 34 11.81 2.04 29.14
N THR A 35 12.29 2.65 30.21
CA THR A 35 13.67 3.12 30.29
C THR A 35 14.58 1.91 30.52
N LEU A 36 15.42 1.56 29.54
CA LEU A 36 16.15 0.29 29.57
C LEU A 36 17.32 0.27 30.56
N SER A 37 17.81 1.44 30.98
CA SER A 37 18.87 1.53 31.99
C SER A 37 18.43 1.14 33.40
N ASP A 38 17.14 1.28 33.72
CA ASP A 38 16.61 1.00 35.06
C ASP A 38 15.33 0.15 35.07
N GLY A 39 14.82 -0.23 33.90
CA GLY A 39 13.66 -1.12 33.73
C GLY A 39 12.33 -0.47 34.12
N LYS A 40 12.25 0.86 34.28
CA LYS A 40 11.01 1.53 34.70
C LYS A 40 10.06 1.76 33.55
N TYR A 41 8.78 1.55 33.82
CA TYR A 41 7.69 1.82 32.90
C TYR A 41 7.19 3.27 33.03
N HIS A 42 6.89 3.85 31.87
CA HIS A 42 6.30 5.17 31.70
C HIS A 42 5.10 5.04 30.77
N TYR A 43 3.98 5.66 31.11
CA TYR A 43 2.73 5.53 30.39
C TYR A 43 2.26 6.86 29.80
N TYR A 44 1.68 6.81 28.61
CA TYR A 44 1.10 7.95 27.93
C TYR A 44 -0.40 8.06 28.21
N LEU A 45 -0.84 9.21 28.69
CA LEU A 45 -2.25 9.59 28.66
C LEU A 45 -2.50 10.42 27.41
N LYS A 46 -3.29 9.86 26.50
CA LYS A 46 -3.53 10.39 25.16
C LYS A 46 -4.90 11.07 25.05
N ASP A 47 -5.03 12.06 24.17
CA ASP A 47 -6.34 12.62 23.79
C ASP A 47 -6.99 11.84 22.64
N HIS A 48 -8.13 12.33 22.13
CA HIS A 48 -8.89 11.66 21.06
C HIS A 48 -8.12 11.54 19.74
N GLN A 49 -7.03 12.29 19.57
CA GLN A 49 -6.16 12.22 18.39
C GLN A 49 -4.91 11.39 18.64
N GLY A 50 -4.81 10.74 19.80
CA GLY A 50 -3.61 10.02 20.19
C GLY A 50 -2.43 10.93 20.56
N ASN A 51 -2.64 12.23 20.82
CA ASN A 51 -1.55 13.11 21.24
C ASN A 51 -1.13 12.76 22.67
N ASN A 52 0.17 12.64 22.94
CA ASN A 52 0.66 12.40 24.30
C ASN A 52 0.47 13.66 25.15
N ARG A 53 -0.57 13.70 25.99
CA ARG A 53 -0.92 14.86 26.83
C ARG A 53 -0.22 14.82 28.17
N VAL A 54 -0.07 13.64 28.75
CA VAL A 54 0.62 13.45 30.03
C VAL A 54 1.48 12.20 29.94
N VAL A 55 2.69 12.25 30.48
CA VAL A 55 3.52 11.08 30.76
C VAL A 55 3.51 10.87 32.27
N ILE A 56 3.18 9.65 32.70
CA ILE A 56 3.21 9.25 34.10
C ILE A 56 4.19 8.09 34.30
N ASN A 57 4.85 8.05 35.45
CA ASN A 57 5.64 6.88 35.82
C ASN A 57 4.75 5.72 36.29
N GLN A 58 5.36 4.55 36.52
CA GLN A 58 4.70 3.36 37.05
C GLN A 58 4.00 3.52 38.41
N SER A 59 4.27 4.60 39.15
CA SER A 59 3.59 4.95 40.41
C SER A 59 2.46 5.97 40.22
N GLY A 60 2.14 6.37 38.98
CA GLY A 60 1.11 7.34 38.65
C GLY A 60 1.50 8.81 38.86
N THR A 61 2.79 9.10 39.09
CA THR A 61 3.28 10.47 39.21
C THR A 61 3.46 11.09 37.84
N VAL A 62 3.01 12.34 37.66
CA VAL A 62 3.20 13.10 36.42
C VAL A 62 4.67 13.48 36.24
N GLU A 63 5.24 13.06 35.12
CA GLU A 63 6.62 13.38 34.72
C GLU A 63 6.66 14.46 33.64
N GLU A 64 5.63 14.50 32.79
CA GLU A 64 5.52 15.47 31.71
C GLU A 64 4.05 15.76 31.40
N ALA A 65 3.72 17.02 31.07
CA ALA A 65 2.42 17.39 30.50
C ALA A 65 2.63 18.27 29.27
N ASN A 66 1.86 18.05 28.21
CA ASN A 66 1.94 18.80 26.95
C ASN A 66 0.56 19.32 26.53
N HIS A 67 0.55 20.57 26.07
CA HIS A 67 -0.62 21.23 25.52
C HIS A 67 -0.31 21.73 24.10
N TYR A 68 -1.17 21.37 23.15
CA TYR A 68 -0.96 21.59 21.73
C TYR A 68 -1.98 22.56 21.15
N TYR A 69 -1.53 23.44 20.27
CA TYR A 69 -2.40 24.11 19.30
C TYR A 69 -3.01 23.05 18.36
N PRO A 70 -4.09 23.37 17.63
CA PRO A 70 -4.74 22.40 16.74
C PRO A 70 -3.77 21.70 15.77
N PHE A 71 -2.81 22.42 15.23
CA PHE A 71 -1.79 21.91 14.31
C PHE A 71 -0.56 21.27 15.00
N GLY A 72 -0.59 21.04 16.32
CA GLY A 72 0.44 20.28 17.03
C GLY A 72 1.61 21.09 17.59
N GLY A 73 1.60 22.42 17.42
CA GLY A 73 2.57 23.30 18.08
C GLY A 73 2.37 23.27 19.59
N VAL A 74 3.43 23.03 20.37
CA VAL A 74 3.36 23.01 21.84
C VAL A 74 3.23 24.45 22.36
N PHE A 75 2.13 24.78 23.03
CA PHE A 75 1.92 26.12 23.61
C PHE A 75 2.19 26.17 25.12
N ALA A 76 2.14 25.03 25.79
CA ALA A 76 2.55 24.88 27.17
C ALA A 76 3.03 23.45 27.42
N SER A 77 4.09 23.29 28.21
CA SER A 77 4.54 21.98 28.66
C SER A 77 5.18 22.05 30.05
N SER A 78 5.12 20.93 30.78
CA SER A 78 5.95 20.66 31.95
C SER A 78 6.80 19.43 31.67
N GLY A 79 8.08 19.48 32.04
CA GLY A 79 9.01 18.38 31.76
C GLY A 79 9.37 18.21 30.28
N ASN A 80 10.33 17.33 30.02
CA ASN A 80 10.71 16.87 28.68
C ASN A 80 11.48 15.55 28.81
N VAL A 81 10.78 14.49 29.18
CA VAL A 81 11.40 13.19 29.52
C VAL A 81 11.59 12.29 28.31
N GLN A 82 10.87 12.57 27.22
CA GLN A 82 10.81 11.73 26.02
C GLN A 82 10.41 12.55 24.78
N PRO A 83 10.74 12.13 23.55
CA PRO A 83 10.56 12.97 22.35
C PRO A 83 9.22 12.78 21.61
N TYR A 84 8.38 11.80 21.94
CA TYR A 84 7.11 11.53 21.25
C TYR A 84 5.96 12.40 21.78
N LYS A 85 5.45 13.33 20.97
CA LYS A 85 4.48 14.36 21.43
C LYS A 85 3.15 14.28 20.67
N TYR A 86 2.95 15.14 19.68
CA TYR A 86 1.73 15.22 18.86
C TYR A 86 1.56 13.98 17.97
N ASN A 87 0.36 13.38 17.97
CA ASN A 87 0.01 12.08 17.39
C ASN A 87 0.98 10.92 17.70
N GLY A 88 1.71 11.01 18.83
CA GLY A 88 2.76 10.06 19.17
C GLY A 88 3.98 10.10 18.24
N LYS A 89 4.12 11.15 17.41
CA LYS A 89 5.26 11.35 16.52
C LYS A 89 6.43 11.94 17.26
N GLU A 90 7.63 11.55 16.85
CA GLU A 90 8.86 12.06 17.44
C GLU A 90 9.04 13.52 17.07
N TYR A 91 9.22 14.36 18.09
CA TYR A 91 9.48 15.77 17.97
C TYR A 91 10.99 16.02 17.98
N ASP A 92 11.52 16.47 16.84
CA ASP A 92 12.89 16.92 16.72
C ASP A 92 12.99 18.43 16.99
N GLY A 93 13.25 18.76 18.26
CA GLY A 93 13.58 20.12 18.69
C GLY A 93 15.05 20.50 18.47
N LYS A 94 15.91 19.60 17.96
CA LYS A 94 17.35 19.89 17.83
C LYS A 94 17.54 20.97 16.77
N LYS A 95 18.29 22.03 17.13
CA LYS A 95 18.55 23.23 16.29
C LYS A 95 17.34 24.13 16.00
N GLY A 96 16.23 23.95 16.72
CA GLY A 96 15.09 24.88 16.67
C GLY A 96 14.20 24.75 15.43
N LEU A 97 14.38 23.71 14.61
CA LEU A 97 13.44 23.41 13.51
C LEU A 97 12.07 23.00 14.06
N ASN A 98 12.03 22.30 15.21
CA ASN A 98 10.79 21.99 15.93
C ASN A 98 9.79 21.21 15.06
N TRP A 99 10.30 20.18 14.38
CA TRP A 99 9.53 19.38 13.43
C TRP A 99 9.19 18.01 13.99
N TYR A 100 8.08 17.45 13.51
CA TYR A 100 7.69 16.09 13.81
C TYR A 100 8.10 15.15 12.68
N ASP A 101 8.66 14.00 13.03
CA ASP A 101 8.89 12.92 12.08
C ASP A 101 7.62 12.05 11.94
N TYR A 102 6.94 12.17 10.81
CA TYR A 102 5.78 11.34 10.48
C TYR A 102 6.16 10.06 9.73
N GLY A 103 7.43 9.85 9.41
CA GLY A 103 7.95 8.71 8.67
C GLY A 103 8.20 9.04 7.20
N ALA A 104 7.15 9.31 6.41
CA ALA A 104 7.31 9.66 5.01
C ALA A 104 7.74 11.11 4.79
N ARG A 105 7.39 12.00 5.73
CA ARG A 105 7.62 13.45 5.64
C ARG A 105 7.90 14.04 7.03
N HIS A 106 8.69 15.12 7.05
CA HIS A 106 8.80 15.96 8.24
C HIS A 106 7.67 17.00 8.25
N TYR A 107 7.11 17.22 9.42
CA TYR A 107 5.96 18.11 9.63
C TYR A 107 6.34 19.32 10.47
N ASP A 108 6.09 20.51 9.93
CA ASP A 108 6.25 21.77 10.63
C ASP A 108 4.91 22.17 11.25
N ALA A 109 4.81 22.00 12.58
CA ALA A 109 3.62 22.31 13.34
C ALA A 109 3.36 23.82 13.51
N ALA A 110 4.38 24.67 13.32
CA ALA A 110 4.22 26.12 13.34
C ALA A 110 3.58 26.62 12.04
N LEU A 111 3.92 26.00 10.91
CA LEU A 111 3.32 26.29 9.61
C LEU A 111 2.03 25.50 9.33
N GLY A 112 1.81 24.39 10.05
CA GLY A 112 0.71 23.47 9.79
C GLY A 112 0.85 22.69 8.48
N ARG A 113 2.10 22.42 8.04
CA ARG A 113 2.39 21.84 6.72
C ARG A 113 3.57 20.87 6.76
N PHE A 114 3.60 19.94 5.80
CA PHE A 114 4.77 19.10 5.55
C PHE A 114 5.84 19.85 4.75
N THR A 115 7.09 19.43 4.92
CA THR A 115 8.25 20.05 4.25
C THR A 115 8.49 19.51 2.84
N THR A 116 7.82 18.42 2.46
CA THR A 116 7.97 17.74 1.16
C THR A 116 6.62 17.33 0.58
N ASN A 117 6.58 17.08 -0.75
CA ASN A 117 5.38 16.62 -1.44
C ASN A 117 4.91 15.25 -0.94
N ASP A 118 3.60 15.09 -0.88
CA ASP A 118 2.93 13.81 -0.64
C ASP A 118 3.20 12.81 -1.79
N ARG A 119 3.60 11.57 -1.45
CA ARG A 119 3.74 10.50 -2.44
C ARG A 119 2.41 10.04 -3.04
N PHE A 120 1.30 10.29 -2.34
CA PHE A 120 -0.06 10.00 -2.77
C PHE A 120 -0.82 11.26 -3.18
N SER A 121 -0.12 12.32 -3.61
CA SER A 121 -0.75 13.58 -4.01
C SER A 121 -1.83 13.41 -5.09
N GLU A 122 -1.68 12.41 -5.98
CA GLU A 122 -2.66 12.12 -7.02
C GLU A 122 -3.99 11.60 -6.48
N LYS A 123 -3.96 10.83 -5.37
CA LYS A 123 -5.17 10.40 -4.65
C LYS A 123 -5.91 11.60 -4.05
N TYR A 124 -5.18 12.66 -3.75
CA TYR A 124 -5.67 13.87 -3.09
C TYR A 124 -5.61 15.08 -4.01
N HIS A 125 -5.91 14.91 -5.31
CA HIS A 125 -5.72 15.94 -6.35
C HIS A 125 -6.41 17.28 -6.08
N SER A 126 -7.49 17.29 -5.28
CA SER A 126 -8.23 18.50 -4.88
C SER A 126 -7.57 19.26 -3.73
N LEU A 127 -6.49 18.73 -3.18
CA LEU A 127 -5.84 19.24 -2.00
C LEU A 127 -4.35 19.56 -2.24
N SER A 128 -3.74 20.36 -1.36
CA SER A 128 -2.33 20.72 -1.50
C SER A 128 -1.41 19.52 -1.19
N PRO A 129 -0.36 19.25 -1.98
CA PRO A 129 0.63 18.20 -1.70
C PRO A 129 1.40 18.36 -0.38
N TYR A 130 1.27 19.50 0.30
CA TYR A 130 2.00 19.84 1.54
C TYR A 130 1.09 20.00 2.76
N GLN A 131 -0.23 19.82 2.61
CA GLN A 131 -1.17 20.05 3.71
C GLN A 131 -1.01 19.00 4.81
N TYR A 132 -1.38 19.36 6.03
CA TYR A 132 -1.58 18.41 7.11
C TYR A 132 -3.07 18.18 7.37
N GLY A 133 -3.48 16.91 7.52
CA GLY A 133 -4.83 16.55 7.95
C GLY A 133 -5.96 17.12 7.08
N ALA A 134 -5.75 17.32 5.78
CA ALA A 134 -6.72 18.02 4.92
C ALA A 134 -7.18 19.39 5.49
N ASN A 135 -6.31 20.09 6.22
CA ASN A 135 -6.58 21.32 6.95
C ASN A 135 -7.67 21.23 8.04
N ASN A 136 -7.96 20.02 8.54
CA ASN A 136 -8.90 19.80 9.65
C ASN A 136 -8.24 19.04 10.82
N PRO A 137 -7.16 19.58 11.41
CA PRO A 137 -6.26 18.86 12.32
C PRO A 137 -6.87 18.56 13.68
N VAL A 138 -8.17 18.82 13.90
CA VAL A 138 -8.93 18.41 15.10
C VAL A 138 -9.65 17.09 14.87
N ASN A 139 -10.05 16.82 13.62
CA ASN A 139 -10.84 15.65 13.23
C ASN A 139 -10.07 14.66 12.36
N THR A 140 -8.88 15.02 11.89
CA THR A 140 -8.06 14.20 11.01
C THR A 140 -6.62 14.15 11.49
N ILE A 141 -5.95 13.04 11.17
CA ILE A 141 -4.54 12.80 11.40
C ILE A 141 -3.93 12.34 10.07
N ASP A 142 -2.70 12.76 9.78
CA ASP A 142 -1.90 12.07 8.78
C ASP A 142 -1.11 10.93 9.45
N ILE A 143 -1.37 9.67 9.08
CA ILE A 143 -0.86 8.50 9.81
C ILE A 143 0.66 8.39 9.64
N ASN A 144 1.15 8.47 8.41
CA ASN A 144 2.56 8.26 8.07
C ASN A 144 3.18 9.45 7.33
N GLY A 145 2.49 10.60 7.32
CA GLY A 145 2.88 11.71 6.46
C GLY A 145 2.59 11.37 4.99
N ASP A 146 1.53 10.64 4.69
CA ASP A 146 1.05 10.35 3.32
C ASP A 146 -0.42 9.91 3.27
N SER A 147 -1.06 9.66 4.42
CA SER A 147 -2.35 8.97 4.48
C SER A 147 -3.23 9.55 5.56
N LEU A 148 -4.42 10.01 5.18
CA LEU A 148 -5.38 10.62 6.10
C LEU A 148 -6.19 9.56 6.87
N LEU A 149 -6.32 9.76 8.18
CA LEU A 149 -7.25 9.09 9.09
C LEU A 149 -8.23 10.11 9.66
N ILE A 150 -9.53 9.80 9.62
CA ILE A 150 -10.57 10.58 10.29
C ILE A 150 -10.79 9.98 11.67
N VAL A 151 -10.67 10.77 12.73
CA VAL A 151 -10.62 10.26 14.12
C VAL A 151 -11.91 10.42 14.92
N THR A 152 -12.92 11.10 14.39
CA THR A 152 -14.20 11.25 15.08
C THR A 152 -15.32 10.51 14.33
N PRO A 153 -16.12 9.67 15.02
CA PRO A 153 -17.29 9.03 14.41
C PRO A 153 -18.24 10.03 13.75
N ALA A 154 -18.41 11.22 14.35
CA ALA A 154 -19.23 12.29 13.81
C ALA A 154 -18.68 12.86 12.49
N ALA A 155 -17.36 12.98 12.32
CA ALA A 155 -16.79 13.42 11.03
C ALA A 155 -16.91 12.33 9.97
N ILE A 156 -16.74 11.06 10.35
CA ILE A 156 -16.98 9.91 9.48
C ILE A 156 -18.45 9.90 9.02
N GLU A 157 -19.39 10.08 9.94
CA GLU A 157 -20.82 10.14 9.66
C GLU A 157 -21.19 11.36 8.80
N ALA A 158 -20.62 12.54 9.08
CA ALA A 158 -20.83 13.73 8.26
C ALA A 158 -20.30 13.55 6.82
N ILE A 159 -19.16 12.86 6.65
CA ILE A 159 -18.66 12.47 5.33
C ILE A 159 -19.65 11.52 4.66
N TYR A 160 -20.08 10.46 5.35
CA TYR A 160 -21.06 9.51 4.78
C TYR A 160 -22.38 10.17 4.39
N ASN A 161 -22.87 11.13 5.18
CA ASN A 161 -24.10 11.88 4.94
C ASN A 161 -23.95 12.96 3.86
N GLY A 162 -22.73 13.47 3.65
CA GLY A 162 -22.41 14.45 2.60
C GLY A 162 -22.10 13.83 1.24
N LEU A 163 -21.85 12.53 1.18
CA LEU A 163 -21.70 11.78 -0.07
C LEU A 163 -23.08 11.65 -0.74
N GLN A 164 -23.19 12.06 -2.01
CA GLN A 164 -24.44 11.98 -2.75
C GLN A 164 -24.92 10.53 -2.86
N ASP A 165 -26.23 10.31 -2.74
CA ASP A 165 -26.82 8.97 -2.92
C ASP A 165 -26.47 8.44 -4.32
N GLY A 166 -25.62 7.40 -4.37
CA GLY A 166 -25.06 6.83 -5.60
C GLY A 166 -23.54 6.96 -5.76
N SER A 167 -22.82 7.67 -4.89
CA SER A 167 -21.35 7.63 -4.85
C SER A 167 -20.79 6.57 -3.89
N ASN A 168 -21.65 5.97 -3.06
CA ASN A 168 -21.28 4.93 -2.10
C ASN A 168 -21.37 3.54 -2.73
N ILE A 169 -20.25 3.01 -3.23
CA ILE A 169 -20.12 1.59 -3.53
C ILE A 169 -19.81 0.88 -2.21
N LYS A 170 -20.82 0.25 -1.61
CA LYS A 170 -20.63 -0.58 -0.41
C LYS A 170 -20.47 -2.02 -0.85
N MET A 171 -19.23 -2.51 -0.90
CA MET A 171 -18.95 -3.92 -1.13
C MET A 171 -19.27 -4.71 0.15
N GLN A 172 -20.23 -5.62 0.08
CA GLN A 172 -20.56 -6.49 1.20
C GLN A 172 -19.91 -7.85 0.99
N PHE A 173 -19.24 -8.37 2.01
CA PHE A 173 -18.61 -9.68 1.96
C PHE A 173 -19.29 -10.62 2.96
N ASN A 174 -19.68 -11.80 2.49
CA ASN A 174 -20.28 -12.86 3.28
C ASN A 174 -19.30 -14.03 3.32
N ASN A 175 -18.68 -14.27 4.48
CA ASN A 175 -17.65 -15.30 4.68
C ASN A 175 -16.49 -15.22 3.67
N GLY A 176 -16.03 -13.99 3.37
CA GLY A 176 -14.93 -13.73 2.42
C GLY A 176 -15.34 -13.74 0.95
N ILE A 177 -16.61 -14.01 0.62
CA ILE A 177 -17.15 -13.93 -0.74
C ILE A 177 -17.87 -12.60 -0.91
N LEU A 178 -17.58 -11.87 -2.00
CA LEU A 178 -18.29 -10.64 -2.34
C LEU A 178 -19.74 -10.95 -2.71
N ASP A 179 -20.70 -10.28 -2.05
CA ASP A 179 -22.09 -10.27 -2.47
C ASP A 179 -22.24 -9.40 -3.73
N PRO A 180 -22.54 -9.98 -4.91
CA PRO A 180 -22.62 -9.23 -6.15
C PRO A 180 -23.73 -8.16 -6.12
N THR A 181 -24.79 -8.35 -5.32
CA THR A 181 -25.89 -7.38 -5.22
C THR A 181 -25.44 -6.04 -4.63
N SER A 182 -24.40 -6.06 -3.79
CA SER A 182 -23.84 -4.89 -3.12
C SER A 182 -23.17 -3.89 -4.08
N ILE A 183 -22.76 -4.36 -5.28
CA ILE A 183 -22.15 -3.54 -6.33
C ILE A 183 -22.94 -3.51 -7.65
N ALA A 184 -24.01 -4.29 -7.77
CA ALA A 184 -24.75 -4.49 -9.03
C ALA A 184 -25.22 -3.19 -9.69
N LYS A 185 -25.77 -2.24 -8.92
CA LYS A 185 -26.25 -0.96 -9.46
C LYS A 185 -25.11 -0.18 -10.13
N GLN A 186 -23.95 -0.12 -9.50
CA GLN A 186 -22.82 0.64 -10.02
C GLN A 186 -22.16 -0.09 -11.19
N ALA A 187 -21.97 -1.41 -11.07
CA ALA A 187 -21.40 -2.23 -12.14
C ALA A 187 -22.23 -2.11 -13.43
N ASN A 188 -23.55 -2.15 -13.33
CA ASN A 188 -24.45 -2.07 -14.49
C ASN A 188 -24.62 -0.66 -15.06
N SER A 189 -24.53 0.40 -14.23
CA SER A 189 -24.80 1.78 -14.67
C SER A 189 -23.57 2.62 -14.98
N SER A 190 -22.39 2.23 -14.47
CA SER A 190 -21.15 2.99 -14.67
C SER A 190 -20.33 2.48 -15.86
N ASN A 191 -19.32 3.25 -16.27
CA ASN A 191 -18.28 2.81 -17.20
C ASN A 191 -17.03 2.25 -16.48
N ASP A 192 -17.13 1.98 -15.19
CA ASP A 192 -16.04 1.43 -14.40
C ASP A 192 -15.85 -0.06 -14.76
N PHE A 193 -14.77 -0.35 -15.49
CA PHE A 193 -14.45 -1.70 -15.92
C PHE A 193 -14.13 -2.63 -14.74
N PHE A 194 -13.54 -2.09 -13.66
CA PHE A 194 -13.17 -2.88 -12.48
C PHE A 194 -14.41 -3.40 -11.77
N LEU A 195 -15.41 -2.55 -11.56
CA LEU A 195 -16.67 -2.95 -10.92
C LEU A 195 -17.46 -3.93 -11.78
N LYS A 196 -17.42 -3.78 -13.11
CA LYS A 196 -18.04 -4.72 -14.05
C LYS A 196 -17.39 -6.10 -13.98
N ASP A 197 -16.07 -6.15 -14.04
CA ASP A 197 -15.32 -7.41 -13.98
C ASP A 197 -15.45 -8.08 -12.61
N LEU A 198 -15.44 -7.28 -11.53
CA LEU A 198 -15.67 -7.78 -10.17
C LEU A 198 -17.10 -8.31 -9.99
N PHE A 199 -18.10 -7.63 -10.55
CA PHE A 199 -19.48 -8.10 -10.56
C PHE A 199 -19.65 -9.40 -11.34
N GLU A 200 -18.99 -9.52 -12.51
CA GLU A 200 -18.97 -10.75 -13.31
C GLU A 200 -18.40 -11.94 -12.51
N ILE A 201 -17.27 -11.73 -11.83
CA ILE A 201 -16.64 -12.76 -10.99
C ILE A 201 -17.55 -13.14 -9.82
N ALA A 202 -18.10 -12.15 -9.11
CA ALA A 202 -18.93 -12.38 -7.94
C ALA A 202 -20.28 -13.05 -8.27
N ASN A 203 -20.79 -12.85 -9.49
CA ASN A 203 -22.02 -13.48 -9.97
C ASN A 203 -21.77 -14.82 -10.69
N SER A 204 -20.52 -15.28 -10.78
CA SER A 204 -20.20 -16.54 -11.45
C SER A 204 -20.57 -17.75 -10.58
N GLU A 205 -21.12 -18.79 -11.21
CA GLU A 205 -21.29 -20.11 -10.58
C GLU A 205 -19.94 -20.81 -10.32
N LYS A 206 -18.87 -20.34 -10.97
CA LYS A 206 -17.52 -20.88 -10.82
C LYS A 206 -16.74 -20.07 -9.79
N MET A 207 -16.30 -20.75 -8.74
CA MET A 207 -15.44 -20.13 -7.74
C MET A 207 -14.06 -19.80 -8.33
N VAL A 208 -13.59 -18.59 -8.03
CA VAL A 208 -12.25 -18.11 -8.37
C VAL A 208 -11.42 -18.00 -7.09
N GLU A 209 -10.30 -18.70 -7.05
CA GLU A 209 -9.38 -18.74 -5.92
C GLU A 209 -8.10 -17.98 -6.28
N LEU A 210 -7.82 -16.89 -5.55
CA LEU A 210 -6.58 -16.14 -5.69
C LEU A 210 -5.60 -16.55 -4.59
N SER A 211 -4.37 -16.89 -4.96
CA SER A 211 -3.31 -17.24 -4.02
C SER A 211 -2.00 -16.56 -4.37
N LEU A 212 -1.18 -16.29 -3.35
CA LEU A 212 0.19 -15.82 -3.49
C LEU A 212 1.13 -16.96 -3.09
N SER A 213 1.95 -17.44 -4.04
CA SER A 213 2.76 -18.65 -3.86
C SER A 213 4.14 -18.48 -4.49
N ASP A 214 5.14 -19.14 -3.92
CA ASP A 214 6.47 -19.34 -4.50
C ASP A 214 6.52 -20.54 -5.46
N LYS A 215 5.43 -21.31 -5.53
CA LYS A 215 5.25 -22.46 -6.41
C LYS A 215 4.01 -22.33 -7.27
N ASN A 216 4.13 -22.83 -8.49
CA ASN A 216 3.05 -23.09 -9.42
C ASN A 216 2.61 -24.54 -9.28
N THR A 217 1.42 -24.76 -8.73
CA THR A 217 0.85 -26.10 -8.52
C THR A 217 -0.32 -26.31 -9.48
N TYR A 218 -0.23 -27.32 -10.34
CA TYR A 218 -1.23 -27.57 -11.38
C TYR A 218 -1.41 -29.06 -11.65
N LYS A 219 -2.50 -29.45 -12.32
CA LYS A 219 -2.67 -30.81 -12.84
C LYS A 219 -2.19 -30.89 -14.28
N MET A 220 -1.45 -31.95 -14.60
CA MET A 220 -1.03 -32.30 -15.95
C MET A 220 -1.01 -33.81 -16.11
N ASN A 221 -1.64 -34.32 -17.17
CA ASN A 221 -1.78 -35.76 -17.44
C ASN A 221 -2.30 -36.55 -16.22
N GLY A 222 -3.27 -35.97 -15.49
CA GLY A 222 -3.90 -36.57 -14.32
C GLY A 222 -3.08 -36.54 -13.02
N LYS A 223 -1.85 -36.01 -13.04
CA LYS A 223 -0.99 -35.87 -11.86
C LYS A 223 -0.88 -34.42 -11.43
N THR A 224 -0.79 -34.18 -10.12
CA THR A 224 -0.42 -32.88 -9.58
C THR A 224 1.08 -32.68 -9.76
N VAL A 225 1.47 -31.55 -10.34
CA VAL A 225 2.84 -31.11 -10.57
C VAL A 225 3.06 -29.80 -9.82
N GLU A 226 4.22 -29.66 -9.19
CA GLU A 226 4.68 -28.43 -8.56
C GLU A 226 5.96 -27.94 -9.22
N GLU A 227 5.99 -26.68 -9.63
CA GLU A 227 7.16 -26.00 -10.18
C GLU A 227 7.46 -24.75 -9.36
N THR A 228 8.72 -24.51 -9.00
CA THR A 228 9.10 -23.27 -8.31
C THR A 228 9.05 -22.10 -9.28
N PHE A 229 8.48 -20.98 -8.85
CA PHE A 229 8.53 -19.74 -9.61
C PHE A 229 9.93 -19.11 -9.51
N GLY A 230 10.49 -18.73 -10.66
CA GLY A 230 11.67 -17.87 -10.72
C GLY A 230 11.34 -16.44 -10.25
N THR A 231 12.36 -15.70 -9.82
CA THR A 231 12.22 -14.28 -9.46
C THR A 231 12.02 -13.43 -10.72
N PRO A 232 10.90 -12.71 -10.87
CA PRO A 232 10.73 -11.76 -11.97
C PRO A 232 11.68 -10.56 -11.80
N TYR A 233 12.10 -9.97 -12.91
CA TYR A 233 13.01 -8.83 -12.94
C TYR A 233 12.53 -7.74 -13.89
N ASP A 234 12.88 -6.50 -13.57
CA ASP A 234 12.70 -5.36 -14.47
C ASP A 234 13.86 -5.35 -15.48
N ASP A 235 13.53 -5.19 -16.76
CA ASP A 235 14.46 -5.14 -17.88
C ASP A 235 14.27 -3.81 -18.64
N ASP A 236 15.32 -3.32 -19.30
CA ASP A 236 15.35 -2.01 -19.96
C ASP A 236 16.09 -2.08 -21.31
N ASP A 237 15.32 -1.98 -22.39
CA ASP A 237 15.82 -2.01 -23.78
C ASP A 237 16.64 -0.78 -24.19
N SER A 238 17.01 0.10 -23.25
CA SER A 238 17.81 1.29 -23.52
C SER A 238 19.13 0.97 -24.24
N GLU A 239 19.73 -0.19 -23.95
CA GLU A 239 21.02 -0.62 -24.52
C GLU A 239 20.92 -1.24 -25.93
N ILE A 240 19.72 -1.58 -26.42
CA ILE A 240 19.58 -2.17 -27.76
C ILE A 240 19.94 -1.12 -28.84
N PRO A 241 20.90 -1.41 -29.75
CA PRO A 241 21.28 -0.50 -30.84
C PRO A 241 20.12 -0.12 -31.76
N ALA A 242 20.11 1.13 -32.26
CA ALA A 242 19.01 1.66 -33.07
C ALA A 242 18.68 0.83 -34.32
N HIS A 243 19.69 0.22 -34.97
CA HIS A 243 19.49 -0.64 -36.14
C HIS A 243 18.76 -1.94 -35.80
N GLN A 244 19.01 -2.52 -34.60
CA GLN A 244 18.28 -3.70 -34.10
C GLN A 244 16.87 -3.32 -33.65
N LYS A 245 16.67 -2.14 -33.06
CA LYS A 245 15.33 -1.62 -32.73
C LYS A 245 14.44 -1.49 -33.95
N GLU A 246 14.98 -1.09 -35.10
CA GLU A 246 14.17 -0.97 -36.32
C GLU A 246 13.71 -2.34 -36.85
N GLU A 247 14.57 -3.36 -36.75
CA GLU A 247 14.26 -4.74 -37.13
C GLU A 247 13.24 -5.38 -36.17
N TYR A 248 13.46 -5.23 -34.86
CA TYR A 248 12.54 -5.70 -33.82
C TYR A 248 11.19 -4.96 -33.85
N SER A 249 11.18 -3.67 -34.20
CA SER A 249 9.93 -2.91 -34.39
C SER A 249 9.10 -3.46 -35.56
N LYS A 250 9.76 -3.87 -36.66
CA LYS A 250 9.09 -4.51 -37.80
C LYS A 250 8.53 -5.89 -37.45
N ALA A 251 9.13 -6.57 -36.47
CA ALA A 251 8.63 -7.81 -35.88
C ALA A 251 7.55 -7.58 -34.80
N GLY A 252 7.16 -6.33 -34.53
CA GLY A 252 6.13 -6.00 -33.53
C GLY A 252 6.60 -6.11 -32.08
N VAL A 253 7.90 -6.17 -31.83
CA VAL A 253 8.46 -6.24 -30.48
C VAL A 253 8.38 -4.85 -29.84
N PRO A 254 7.64 -4.68 -28.73
CA PRO A 254 7.60 -3.41 -27.99
C PRO A 254 8.95 -3.13 -27.30
N PHE A 255 9.31 -1.84 -27.17
CA PHE A 255 10.54 -1.40 -26.49
C PHE A 255 10.25 -0.58 -25.23
N GLY A 256 11.15 -0.68 -24.27
CA GLY A 256 11.21 0.22 -23.12
C GLY A 256 11.60 -0.50 -21.85
N LYS A 257 11.24 0.09 -20.71
CA LYS A 257 11.25 -0.65 -19.45
C LYS A 257 10.12 -1.65 -19.47
N HIS A 258 10.41 -2.88 -19.08
CA HIS A 258 9.45 -3.95 -19.08
C HIS A 258 9.75 -4.99 -18.00
N ILE A 259 8.73 -5.74 -17.59
CA ILE A 259 8.88 -6.81 -16.59
C ILE A 259 9.10 -8.13 -17.32
N GLN A 260 10.16 -8.84 -16.96
CA GLN A 260 10.49 -10.17 -17.43
C GLN A 260 10.29 -11.23 -16.33
N GLY A 261 9.77 -12.38 -16.73
CA GLY A 261 9.62 -13.57 -15.89
C GLY A 261 8.16 -14.01 -15.75
N ASN A 262 7.94 -15.15 -15.09
CA ASN A 262 6.59 -15.62 -14.85
C ASN A 262 5.97 -14.86 -13.66
N LEU A 263 4.91 -14.08 -13.91
CA LEU A 263 4.23 -13.28 -12.87
C LEU A 263 3.11 -14.01 -12.15
N GLY A 264 2.66 -15.14 -12.69
CA GLY A 264 1.57 -15.93 -12.17
C GLY A 264 0.99 -16.85 -13.21
N GLN A 265 -0.07 -17.55 -12.84
CA GLN A 265 -0.80 -18.42 -13.73
C GLN A 265 -2.27 -18.54 -13.35
N THR A 266 -3.14 -18.42 -14.35
CA THR A 266 -4.54 -18.81 -14.27
C THR A 266 -4.72 -20.26 -14.73
N LEU A 267 -5.36 -21.07 -13.90
CA LEU A 267 -5.68 -22.47 -14.15
C LEU A 267 -7.20 -22.65 -14.05
N VAL A 268 -7.77 -23.44 -14.97
CA VAL A 268 -9.21 -23.69 -15.02
C VAL A 268 -9.49 -25.20 -14.88
N PRO A 269 -10.63 -25.60 -14.27
CA PRO A 269 -10.92 -27.00 -13.97
C PRO A 269 -11.38 -27.80 -15.20
N ASP A 270 -12.24 -27.18 -16.01
CA ASP A 270 -13.03 -27.91 -17.02
C ASP A 270 -12.51 -27.74 -18.46
N LYS A 271 -11.49 -26.91 -18.66
CA LYS A 271 -10.86 -26.71 -19.97
C LYS A 271 -9.37 -26.98 -19.87
N ARG A 272 -8.85 -27.79 -20.79
CA ARG A 272 -7.42 -27.97 -20.93
C ARG A 272 -6.85 -26.70 -21.57
N LEU A 273 -5.98 -26.00 -20.86
CA LEU A 273 -5.21 -24.90 -21.44
C LEU A 273 -4.36 -25.44 -22.60
N ALA A 274 -3.95 -24.57 -23.54
CA ALA A 274 -3.04 -24.97 -24.62
C ALA A 274 -1.73 -25.58 -24.08
N SER A 275 -1.30 -25.16 -22.89
CA SER A 275 -0.14 -25.71 -22.16
C SER A 275 -0.35 -27.13 -21.63
N GLY A 276 -1.58 -27.65 -21.66
CA GLY A 276 -1.95 -28.94 -21.08
C GLY A 276 -2.17 -28.92 -19.56
N LYS A 277 -2.02 -27.77 -18.91
CA LYS A 277 -2.19 -27.56 -17.46
C LYS A 277 -3.66 -27.28 -17.11
N SER A 278 -4.11 -27.71 -15.94
CA SER A 278 -5.44 -27.43 -15.38
C SER A 278 -5.38 -27.19 -13.86
N SER A 279 -6.46 -26.70 -13.26
CA SER A 279 -6.51 -26.48 -11.81
C SER A 279 -6.48 -27.80 -11.02
N THR A 280 -6.09 -27.72 -9.76
CA THR A 280 -5.98 -28.89 -8.86
C THR A 280 -7.29 -29.29 -8.22
N ASN A 281 -8.24 -28.36 -8.12
CA ASN A 281 -9.58 -28.54 -7.57
C ASN A 281 -10.65 -28.13 -8.60
N SER A 282 -11.92 -28.02 -8.18
CA SER A 282 -13.04 -27.59 -9.02
C SER A 282 -13.14 -26.07 -9.20
N HIS A 283 -12.16 -25.30 -8.72
CA HIS A 283 -12.15 -23.84 -8.82
C HIS A 283 -11.26 -23.38 -9.98
N VAL A 284 -11.51 -22.16 -10.46
CA VAL A 284 -10.53 -21.40 -11.24
C VAL A 284 -9.46 -20.92 -10.26
N GLN A 285 -8.20 -21.27 -10.48
CA GLN A 285 -7.10 -20.90 -9.59
C GLN A 285 -6.24 -19.84 -10.25
N VAL A 286 -6.05 -18.71 -9.57
CA VAL A 286 -5.11 -17.66 -9.93
C VAL A 286 -3.97 -17.71 -8.93
N ILE A 287 -2.80 -18.11 -9.41
CA ILE A 287 -1.60 -18.23 -8.58
C ILE A 287 -0.67 -17.08 -8.95
N ILE A 288 -0.41 -16.17 -8.02
CA ILE A 288 0.49 -15.03 -8.23
C ILE A 288 1.88 -15.37 -7.69
N ASN A 289 2.92 -15.01 -8.45
CA ASN A 289 4.30 -15.25 -8.05
C ASN A 289 4.70 -14.37 -6.85
N LYS A 290 5.01 -15.01 -5.72
CA LYS A 290 5.42 -14.35 -4.48
C LYS A 290 6.80 -13.70 -4.54
N ASN A 291 7.70 -14.20 -5.40
CA ASN A 291 9.12 -13.83 -5.41
C ASN A 291 9.38 -12.46 -6.05
N GLY A 292 8.37 -11.84 -6.67
CA GLY A 292 8.48 -10.50 -7.26
C GLY A 292 8.26 -9.34 -6.28
N THR A 293 8.58 -8.13 -6.74
CA THR A 293 8.28 -6.88 -6.04
C THR A 293 6.76 -6.66 -5.94
N LEU A 294 6.33 -5.64 -5.18
CA LEU A 294 4.93 -5.24 -5.16
C LEU A 294 4.41 -4.92 -6.57
N ASN A 295 5.21 -4.22 -7.38
CA ASN A 295 4.88 -3.91 -8.77
C ASN A 295 4.69 -5.17 -9.63
N HIS A 296 5.62 -6.15 -9.54
CA HIS A 296 5.49 -7.43 -10.27
C HIS A 296 4.18 -8.15 -9.93
N ARG A 297 3.82 -8.17 -8.64
CA ARG A 297 2.59 -8.83 -8.17
C ARG A 297 1.34 -8.11 -8.63
N THR A 298 1.32 -6.78 -8.60
CA THR A 298 0.20 -5.98 -9.10
C THR A 298 -0.05 -6.24 -10.59
N VAL A 299 1.02 -6.26 -11.39
CA VAL A 299 0.93 -6.55 -12.83
C VAL A 299 0.48 -7.99 -13.09
N GLY A 300 1.02 -8.95 -12.33
CA GLY A 300 0.59 -10.36 -12.39
C GLY A 300 -0.90 -10.51 -12.10
N ILE A 301 -1.40 -9.87 -11.04
CA ILE A 301 -2.83 -9.85 -10.70
C ILE A 301 -3.66 -9.29 -11.86
N ALA A 302 -3.32 -8.11 -12.38
CA ALA A 302 -4.06 -7.51 -13.49
C ALA A 302 -4.05 -8.40 -14.76
N HIS A 303 -2.93 -9.07 -15.02
CA HIS A 303 -2.81 -9.98 -16.16
C HIS A 303 -3.75 -11.19 -16.00
N GLU A 304 -3.61 -11.92 -14.90
CA GLU A 304 -4.32 -13.17 -14.65
C GLU A 304 -5.82 -12.97 -14.42
N PHE A 305 -6.24 -11.88 -13.76
CA PHE A 305 -7.67 -11.56 -13.66
C PHE A 305 -8.31 -11.38 -15.05
N GLY A 306 -7.60 -10.81 -16.02
CA GLY A 306 -8.09 -10.74 -17.39
C GLY A 306 -8.33 -12.12 -18.02
N HIS A 307 -7.46 -13.10 -17.72
CA HIS A 307 -7.64 -14.48 -18.16
C HIS A 307 -8.88 -15.14 -17.53
N VAL A 308 -9.14 -14.87 -16.26
CA VAL A 308 -10.36 -15.31 -15.58
C VAL A 308 -11.60 -14.77 -16.29
N ILE A 309 -11.65 -13.47 -16.56
CA ILE A 309 -12.80 -12.84 -17.23
C ILE A 309 -13.05 -13.42 -18.62
N LEU A 310 -11.99 -13.63 -19.42
CA LEU A 310 -12.12 -14.27 -20.74
C LEU A 310 -12.71 -15.68 -20.63
N TYR A 311 -12.26 -16.47 -19.63
CA TYR A 311 -12.80 -17.80 -19.38
C TYR A 311 -14.28 -17.76 -18.98
N LEU A 312 -14.66 -16.88 -18.06
CA LEU A 312 -16.06 -16.73 -17.62
C LEU A 312 -16.99 -16.35 -18.78
N ARG A 313 -16.51 -15.48 -19.68
CA ARG A 313 -17.25 -15.05 -20.89
C ARG A 313 -17.19 -16.05 -22.05
N ASN A 314 -16.55 -17.22 -21.87
CA ASN A 314 -16.33 -18.23 -22.91
C ASN A 314 -15.57 -17.71 -24.16
N VAL A 315 -14.73 -16.69 -23.97
CA VAL A 315 -13.92 -16.09 -25.03
C VAL A 315 -12.62 -16.89 -25.19
N PRO A 316 -11.98 -16.92 -26.38
CA PRO A 316 -10.73 -17.65 -26.59
C PRO A 316 -9.66 -17.28 -25.56
N PHE A 317 -9.10 -18.31 -24.92
CA PHE A 317 -7.98 -18.21 -23.99
C PHE A 317 -6.71 -18.57 -24.76
N SER A 318 -5.99 -17.60 -25.32
CA SER A 318 -4.54 -17.74 -25.58
C SER A 318 -3.94 -16.48 -26.21
N HIS A 319 -2.74 -16.12 -25.75
CA HIS A 319 -1.64 -15.65 -26.60
C HIS A 319 -0.38 -16.43 -26.21
N GLY A 320 0.48 -16.79 -27.18
CA GLY A 320 1.70 -17.59 -26.93
C GLY A 320 2.74 -16.83 -26.07
N GLN A 321 3.64 -17.56 -25.39
CA GLN A 321 4.72 -16.98 -24.58
C GLN A 321 6.08 -17.66 -24.84
N PRO A 322 7.06 -16.89 -25.32
CA PRO A 322 8.28 -16.61 -24.58
C PRO A 322 8.07 -15.31 -23.82
N GLY A 323 7.99 -15.40 -22.50
CA GLY A 323 7.83 -14.27 -21.61
C GLY A 323 6.41 -13.71 -21.55
N VAL A 324 5.89 -13.53 -20.35
CA VAL A 324 4.75 -12.66 -20.01
C VAL A 324 5.08 -11.17 -20.31
N ASN A 325 6.10 -10.92 -21.13
CA ASN A 325 7.15 -9.95 -20.88
C ASN A 325 7.18 -8.95 -22.03
N ASN A 326 6.35 -7.91 -21.97
CA ASN A 326 6.74 -6.55 -22.34
C ASN A 326 5.59 -5.57 -22.00
N PHE A 327 5.40 -5.30 -20.71
CA PHE A 327 4.63 -4.13 -20.28
C PHE A 327 5.46 -2.88 -20.53
N ILE A 328 5.04 -2.02 -21.47
CA ILE A 328 5.75 -0.75 -21.73
C ILE A 328 5.32 0.29 -20.71
N TYR A 329 6.27 0.82 -19.94
CA TYR A 329 6.08 2.05 -19.19
C TYR A 329 6.14 3.26 -20.15
N ASN A 330 5.03 3.98 -20.31
CA ASN A 330 5.08 5.33 -20.88
C ASN A 330 5.57 6.33 -19.82
N LYS A 331 6.19 7.44 -20.25
CA LYS A 331 6.79 8.49 -19.40
C LYS A 331 5.83 9.20 -18.40
N ARG A 332 4.57 8.78 -18.31
CA ARG A 332 3.67 9.07 -17.19
C ARG A 332 3.50 7.76 -16.43
N ALA A 333 4.11 7.65 -15.25
CA ALA A 333 4.22 6.41 -14.47
C ALA A 333 2.87 5.91 -13.90
N ASP A 334 1.76 6.54 -14.28
CA ASP A 334 0.49 6.49 -13.54
C ASP A 334 -0.60 5.75 -14.35
N VAL A 335 -0.26 5.28 -15.57
CA VAL A 335 -1.20 4.55 -16.45
C VAL A 335 -0.59 3.22 -16.88
N MET A 336 -0.97 2.14 -16.19
CA MET A 336 -0.75 0.77 -16.65
C MET A 336 -1.69 0.46 -17.82
N SER A 337 -1.14 0.34 -19.03
CA SER A 337 -1.92 -0.03 -20.21
C SER A 337 -1.65 -1.50 -20.53
N LYS A 338 -2.59 -2.40 -20.22
CA LYS A 338 -2.57 -3.76 -20.79
C LYS A 338 -3.08 -3.63 -22.23
N ARG A 339 -2.23 -3.86 -23.23
CA ARG A 339 -2.70 -4.10 -24.60
C ARG A 339 -3.41 -5.45 -24.60
N LEU A 340 -4.70 -5.45 -24.24
CA LEU A 340 -5.57 -6.58 -24.54
C LEU A 340 -5.59 -6.67 -26.06
N GLY A 341 -4.89 -7.64 -26.62
CA GLY A 341 -4.90 -7.90 -28.06
C GLY A 341 -6.32 -8.21 -28.52
N TYR A 342 -7.05 -7.19 -28.91
CA TYR A 342 -8.11 -7.23 -29.90
C TYR A 342 -7.76 -6.15 -30.92
N ASP A 343 -6.77 -6.44 -31.75
CA ASP A 343 -6.67 -5.79 -33.04
C ASP A 343 -7.51 -6.65 -34.00
N TYR A 344 -8.52 -6.05 -34.62
CA TYR A 344 -9.39 -6.65 -35.64
C TYR A 344 -8.59 -7.24 -36.80
#